data_AF-A0A3C1RM94-F1
#
_entry.id   AF-A0A3C1RM94-F1
#
_cell.length_a   1.000
_cell.length_b   1.000
_cell.length_c   1.000
_cell.angle_alpha   90.00
_cell.angle_beta   90.00
_cell.angle_gamma   90.00
#
_symmetry.space_group_name_H-M   'P 1'
#
loop_
_entity.id
_entity.type
_entity.pdbx_description
1 polymer ?
#
loop_
_entity_poly.entity_id
_entity_poly.type
_entity_poly.pdbx_seq_one_letter_code
_entity_poly.pdbx_strand_id
1 'polypeptide(L)' 'MITLILYSKPGCHLCEGLQEKLEKIQTSPQKSGEFQLEIRDITTREDWFQAYQYSIPVLFKS' A
#
# COMPACT_ATOMS: atom_id res chain seq x y z
N MET A 1 -9.48 13.37 -5.95
CA MET A 1 -8.18 12.73 -5.68
C MET A 1 -8.44 11.62 -4.68
N ILE A 2 -8.10 10.38 -5.02
CA ILE A 2 -8.39 9.20 -4.17
C ILE A 2 -7.17 8.88 -3.30
N THR A 3 -7.38 8.27 -2.14
CA THR A 3 -6.28 7.79 -1.29
C THR A 3 -6.24 6.27 -1.34
N LEU A 4 -5.10 5.72 -1.74
CA LEU A 4 -4.81 4.30 -1.68
C LEU A 4 -3.95 4.04 -0.45
N ILE A 5 -4.38 3.11 0.38
CA ILE A 5 -3.66 2.67 1.57
C ILE A 5 -3.12 1.27 1.31
N LEU A 6 -1.80 1.12 1.31
CA LEU A 6 -1.11 -0.15 1.24
C LEU A 6 -0.73 -0.61 2.64
N TYR A 7 -1.42 -1.63 3.14
CA TYR A 7 -1.03 -2.32 4.37
C TYR A 7 0.10 -3.30 4.06
N SER A 8 1.24 -3.09 4.72
CA SER A 8 2.53 -3.75 4.47
C SER A 8 3.16 -4.22 5.79
N LYS A 9 4.29 -4.94 5.72
CA LYS A 9 5.18 -5.22 6.86
C LYS A 9 6.65 -5.20 6.44
N PRO A 10 7.61 -4.99 7.36
CA PRO A 10 9.03 -5.09 7.06
C PRO A 10 9.42 -6.48 6.54
N GLY A 11 10.29 -6.54 5.53
CA GLY A 11 10.74 -7.80 4.93
C GLY A 11 9.70 -8.48 4.05
N CYS A 12 8.71 -7.74 3.54
CA CYS A 12 7.68 -8.27 2.63
C CYS A 12 7.99 -7.93 1.17
N HIS A 13 8.62 -8.87 0.45
CA HIS A 13 8.95 -8.70 -0.98
C HIS A 13 7.71 -8.47 -1.87
N LEU A 14 6.58 -9.08 -1.53
CA LEU A 14 5.32 -8.85 -2.25
C LEU A 14 4.83 -7.40 -2.10
N CYS A 15 5.04 -6.82 -0.92
CA CYS A 15 4.64 -5.46 -0.61
C CYS A 15 5.53 -4.45 -1.34
N GLU A 16 6.85 -4.68 -1.34
CA GLU A 16 7.84 -3.90 -2.11
C GLU A 16 7.48 -3.89 -3.61
N GLY A 17 7.23 -5.06 -4.20
CA GLY A 17 6.89 -5.17 -5.61
C GLY A 17 5.55 -4.52 -5.98
N LEU A 18 4.58 -4.46 -5.06
CA LEU A 18 3.32 -3.75 -5.28
C LEU A 18 3.52 -2.23 -5.16
N GLN A 19 4.26 -1.77 -4.14
CA GLN A 19 4.59 -0.37 -3.94
C GLN A 19 5.30 0.21 -5.18
N GLU A 20 6.35 -0.44 -5.69
CA GLU A 20 7.06 0.01 -6.88
C GLU A 20 6.14 0.18 -8.10
N LYS A 21 5.16 -0.73 -8.27
CA LYS A 21 4.19 -0.65 -9.36
C LYS A 21 3.27 0.55 -9.19
N LEU A 22 2.81 0.82 -7.98
CA LEU A 22 1.96 1.97 -7.69
C LEU A 22 2.71 3.30 -7.89
N GLU A 23 3.96 3.39 -7.46
CA GLU A 23 4.83 4.55 -7.68
C GLU A 23 5.08 4.81 -9.19
N LYS A 24 5.31 3.75 -9.98
CA LYS A 24 5.40 3.84 -11.46
C LYS A 24 4.12 4.36 -12.09
N ILE A 25 2.95 4.00 -11.57
CA ILE A 25 1.66 4.52 -12.05
C ILE A 25 1.51 5.99 -11.66
N GLN A 26 1.85 6.35 -10.42
CA GLN A 26 1.73 7.72 -9.91
C GLN A 26 2.68 8.69 -10.64
N THR A 27 3.83 8.21 -11.11
CA THR A 27 4.79 9.00 -11.90
C THR A 27 4.48 9.01 -13.40
N SER A 28 3.48 8.24 -13.86
CA SER A 28 3.09 8.20 -15.27
C SER A 28 2.43 9.53 -15.71
N PRO A 29 2.81 10.13 -16.84
CA PRO A 29 2.28 11.41 -17.31
C PRO A 29 0.76 11.44 -17.47
N GLN A 30 0.13 10.28 -17.72
CA GLN A 30 -1.31 10.19 -17.94
C GLN A 30 -2.13 10.03 -16.66
N LYS A 31 -1.49 9.63 -15.55
CA LYS A 31 -2.15 9.33 -14.26
C LYS A 31 -1.55 10.08 -13.07
N SER A 32 -0.61 10.98 -13.34
CA SER A 32 0.04 11.81 -12.33
C SER A 32 -0.98 12.68 -11.61
N GLY A 33 -1.12 12.48 -10.30
CA GLY A 33 -2.07 13.21 -9.45
C GLY A 33 -3.46 12.59 -9.32
N GLU A 34 -3.72 11.40 -9.87
CA GLU A 34 -5.02 10.74 -9.69
C GLU A 34 -5.25 10.24 -8.26
N PHE A 35 -4.18 9.78 -7.60
CA PHE A 35 -4.23 9.23 -6.25
C PHE A 35 -3.01 9.59 -5.40
N GLN A 36 -3.20 9.53 -4.08
CA GLN A 36 -2.14 9.54 -3.07
C GLN A 36 -1.94 8.12 -2.55
N LEU A 37 -0.69 7.71 -2.37
CA LEU A 37 -0.34 6.43 -1.78
C LEU A 37 0.12 6.62 -0.33
N GLU A 38 -0.57 5.99 0.60
CA GLU A 38 -0.19 5.89 2.01
C GLU A 38 0.24 4.45 2.31
N ILE A 39 1.33 4.27 3.03
CA ILE A 39 1.82 2.94 3.44
C ILE A 39 1.64 2.82 4.94
N ARG A 40 0.98 1.73 5.37
CA ARG A 40 0.74 1.42 6.78
C ARG A 40 1.39 0.09 7.12
N ASP A 41 2.31 0.13 8.08
CA ASP A 41 2.93 -1.08 8.61
C ASP A 41 1.97 -1.75 9.61
N ILE A 42 1.48 -2.93 9.26
CA ILE A 42 0.55 -3.70 10.09
C ILE A 42 1.16 -4.12 11.43
N THR A 43 2.48 -4.12 11.58
CA THR A 43 3.16 -4.49 12.83
C THR A 43 3.15 -3.37 13.88
N THR A 44 2.81 -2.14 13.46
CA THR A 44 2.75 -0.97 14.37
C THR A 44 1.49 -0.91 15.21
N ARG A 45 0.46 -1.69 14.84
CA ARG A 45 -0.85 -1.70 15.49
C ARG A 45 -1.47 -3.08 15.48
N GLU A 46 -1.93 -3.52 16.65
CA GLU A 46 -2.47 -4.86 16.84
C GLU A 46 -3.75 -5.11 16.02
N ASP A 47 -4.63 -4.11 15.88
CA ASP A 47 -5.85 -4.24 15.10
C ASP A 47 -5.57 -4.47 13.60
N TRP A 48 -4.57 -3.80 13.05
CA TRP A 48 -4.11 -4.04 11.67
C TRP A 48 -3.43 -5.39 11.52
N PHE A 49 -2.59 -5.76 12.48
CA PHE A 49 -1.92 -7.06 12.48
C PHE A 49 -2.94 -8.20 12.47
N GLN A 50 -3.91 -8.17 13.38
CA GLN A 50 -4.95 -9.20 13.48
C GLN A 50 -5.79 -9.29 12.21
N ALA A 51 -6.14 -8.14 11.61
CA ALA A 51 -6.93 -8.10 10.39
C ALA A 51 -6.19 -8.62 9.15
N TYR A 52 -4.89 -8.33 9.02
CA TYR A 52 -4.20 -8.45 7.73
C TYR A 52 -2.98 -9.38 7.71
N GLN A 53 -2.48 -9.88 8.85
CA GLN A 53 -1.23 -10.66 8.92
C GLN A 53 -1.11 -11.82 7.92
N TYR A 54 -2.21 -12.46 7.54
CA TYR A 54 -2.25 -13.58 6.60
C TYR A 54 -2.62 -13.19 5.17
N SER A 55 -3.02 -11.94 4.94
CA SER A 55 -3.50 -11.45 3.64
C SER A 55 -2.68 -10.31 3.07
N ILE A 56 -1.62 -9.85 3.76
CA ILE A 56 -0.75 -8.81 3.20
C ILE A 56 -0.05 -9.31 1.91
N PRO A 57 0.22 -8.41 0.94
CA PRO A 57 -0.15 -6.99 0.91
C PRO A 57 -1.65 -6.75 0.68
N VAL A 58 -2.25 -5.78 1.37
CA VAL A 58 -3.64 -5.35 1.17
C VAL A 58 -3.68 -3.91 0.67
N LEU A 59 -4.38 -3.68 -0.44
CA LEU A 59 -4.63 -2.34 -0.98
C LEU A 59 -6.07 -1.93 -0.71
N PHE A 60 -6.25 -0.82 0.00
CA PHE A 60 -7.55 -0.26 0.32
C PHE A 60 -7.75 1.09 -0.35
N LYS A 61 -8.96 1.37 -0.83
CA LYS A 61 -9.35 2.68 -1.36
C LYS A 61 -10.20 3.41 -0.33
N SER A 62 -9.69 4.55 0.16
CA SER A 62 -10.43 5.45 1.07
C SER A 62 -11.31 6.45 0.32
#